data_AF-A0A5M3WB61-F1
#
_entry.id   AF-A0A5M3WB61-F1
#
_cell.length_a   1.000
_cell.length_b   1.000
_cell.length_c   1.000
_cell.angle_alpha   90.00
_cell.angle_beta   90.00
_cell.angle_gamma   90.00
#
_symmetry.space_group_name_H-M   'P 1'
#
loop_
_entity.id
_entity.type
_entity.pdbx_description
1 polymer ?
#
loop_
_entity_poly.entity_id
_entity_poly.type
_entity_poly.pdbx_seq_one_letter_code
_entity_poly.pdbx_strand_id
1 'polypeptide(L)'
;MQQWLRSSPLPTIWPADRYEVRCTRPAPDFTTVDRYHFAELAHEAAEGVQAAGLASQIVVVRLEDGIVLFEQGMTVPLEAW
;
A
#
# COMPACT_ATOMS: atom_id res chain seq x y z
N MET A 1 -38.75 0.44 24.30
CA MET A 1 -37.80 0.72 23.21
C MET A 1 -37.05 -0.57 22.93
N GLN A 2 -37.19 -1.14 21.72
CA GLN A 2 -36.50 -2.38 21.36
C GLN A 2 -35.08 -2.02 20.90
N GLN A 3 -34.07 -2.48 21.65
CA GLN A 3 -32.67 -2.33 21.21
C GLN A 3 -32.42 -3.32 20.08
N TRP A 4 -32.03 -2.81 18.90
CA TRP A 4 -31.59 -3.67 17.81
C TRP A 4 -30.25 -4.29 18.22
N LEU A 5 -30.23 -5.59 18.45
CA LEU A 5 -29.00 -6.36 18.61
C LEU A 5 -28.24 -6.28 17.28
N ARG A 6 -27.14 -5.52 17.26
CA ARG A 6 -26.20 -5.58 16.13
C ARG A 6 -25.52 -6.95 16.16
N SER A 7 -25.62 -7.68 15.06
CA SER A 7 -24.82 -8.87 14.84
C SER A 7 -23.34 -8.50 14.86
N SER A 8 -22.50 -9.38 15.43
CA SER A 8 -21.04 -9.25 15.32
C SER A 8 -20.64 -9.17 13.84
N PRO A 9 -19.64 -8.35 13.48
CA PRO A 9 -19.16 -8.28 12.11
C PRO A 9 -18.71 -9.66 11.65
N LEU A 10 -19.07 -9.99 10.40
CA LEU A 10 -18.66 -11.26 9.81
C LEU A 10 -17.13 -11.33 9.76
N PRO A 11 -16.53 -12.51 10.00
CA PRO A 11 -15.09 -12.68 9.83
C PRO A 11 -14.70 -12.34 8.38
N THR A 12 -13.61 -11.60 8.24
CA THR A 12 -13.10 -11.23 6.91
C THR A 12 -12.48 -12.47 6.26
N ILE A 13 -12.96 -12.81 5.06
CA ILE A 13 -12.45 -13.95 4.27
C ILE A 13 -11.18 -13.59 3.49
N TRP A 14 -10.93 -12.30 3.31
CA TRP A 14 -9.74 -11.78 2.65
C TRP A 14 -8.60 -11.63 3.66
N PRO A 15 -7.36 -11.95 3.27
CA PRO A 15 -6.23 -11.70 4.14
C PRO A 15 -6.04 -10.19 4.34
N ALA A 16 -5.49 -9.80 5.48
CA ALA A 16 -5.22 -8.40 5.76
C ALA A 16 -4.13 -7.84 4.83
N ASP A 17 -4.27 -6.58 4.43
CA ASP A 17 -3.20 -5.88 3.72
C ASP A 17 -1.93 -5.80 4.58
N ARG A 18 -0.78 -5.91 3.95
CA ARG A 18 0.54 -5.90 4.59
C ARG A 18 1.43 -4.77 4.10
N TYR A 19 1.12 -4.23 2.92
CA TYR A 19 1.92 -3.20 2.27
C TYR A 19 1.02 -2.07 1.76
N GLU A 20 1.55 -0.85 1.81
CA GLU A 20 0.88 0.35 1.32
C GLU A 20 1.80 1.07 0.34
N VAL A 21 1.35 1.21 -0.90
CA VAL A 21 2.03 1.96 -1.97
C VAL A 21 1.39 3.35 -2.02
N ARG A 22 2.20 4.37 -1.75
CA ARG A 22 1.79 5.78 -1.77
C ARG A 22 2.46 6.46 -2.95
N CYS A 23 1.64 7.05 -3.83
CA CYS A 23 2.13 7.76 -5.01
C CYS A 23 1.65 9.19 -4.97
N THR A 24 2.56 10.16 -5.00
CA THR A 24 2.23 11.57 -5.22
C THR A 24 2.32 11.85 -6.71
N ARG A 25 1.21 12.29 -7.30
CA ARG A 25 1.11 12.58 -8.74
C ARG A 25 1.24 14.08 -8.98
N PRO A 26 1.82 14.50 -10.12
CA PRO A 26 1.94 15.91 -10.44
C PRO A 26 0.58 16.54 -10.77
N ALA A 27 0.40 17.80 -10.36
CA ALA A 27 -0.62 18.80 -10.72
C ALA A 27 -1.93 18.29 -11.39
N PRO A 28 -3.10 18.44 -10.73
CA PRO A 28 -3.22 18.87 -9.33
C PRO A 28 -2.50 17.86 -8.44
N ASP A 29 -1.72 18.32 -7.47
CA ASP A 29 -0.99 17.38 -6.62
C ASP A 29 -1.99 16.58 -5.80
N PHE A 30 -2.03 15.27 -5.99
CA PHE A 30 -2.81 14.35 -5.18
C PHE A 30 -2.04 13.08 -4.90
N THR A 31 -2.35 12.48 -3.75
CA THR A 31 -1.77 11.21 -3.34
C THR A 31 -2.77 10.09 -3.58
N THR A 32 -2.33 9.04 -4.27
CA THR A 32 -3.04 7.76 -4.30
C THR A 32 -2.42 6.81 -3.29
N VAL A 33 -3.26 5.97 -2.69
CA VAL A 33 -2.86 4.96 -1.72
C VAL A 33 -3.49 3.64 -2.14
N ASP A 34 -2.64 2.69 -2.50
CA ASP A 34 -3.02 1.34 -2.87
C ASP A 34 -2.46 0.37 -1.84
N ARG A 35 -3.26 -0.61 -1.43
CA ARG A 35 -2.88 -1.59 -0.41
C ARG A 35 -2.83 -3.00 -0.98
N TYR A 36 -1.87 -3.77 -0.48
CA TYR A 36 -1.56 -5.10 -0.99
C TYR A 36 -1.31 -6.07 0.15
N HIS A 37 -1.78 -7.29 -0.02
CA HIS A 37 -1.41 -8.41 0.86
C HIS A 37 -0.03 -9.00 0.50
N PHE A 38 0.29 -9.10 -0.79
CA PHE A 38 1.53 -9.72 -1.30
C PHE A 38 2.61 -8.68 -1.60
N ALA A 39 3.87 -8.98 -1.26
CA ALA A 39 5.00 -8.07 -1.40
C ALA A 39 5.32 -7.82 -2.88
N GLU A 40 5.28 -8.88 -3.68
CA GLU A 40 5.61 -8.90 -5.10
C GLU A 40 4.70 -7.94 -5.89
N LEU A 41 3.41 -7.91 -5.54
CA LEU A 41 2.45 -7.01 -6.19
C LEU A 41 2.66 -5.55 -5.78
N ALA A 42 3.03 -5.29 -4.52
CA ALA A 42 3.35 -3.94 -4.07
C ALA A 42 4.64 -3.41 -4.75
N HIS A 43 5.66 -4.27 -4.87
CA HIS A 43 6.91 -3.96 -5.55
C HIS A 43 6.69 -3.70 -7.04
N GLU A 44 6.01 -4.61 -7.75
CA GLU A 44 5.67 -4.46 -9.17
C GLU A 44 4.89 -3.16 -9.43
N ALA A 45 3.90 -2.85 -8.57
CA ALA A 45 3.14 -1.61 -8.69
C ALA A 45 4.03 -0.36 -8.54
N ALA A 46 4.93 -0.34 -7.56
CA ALA A 46 5.86 0.76 -7.35
C ALA A 46 6.84 0.94 -8.51
N GLU A 47 7.46 -0.14 -8.98
CA GLU A 47 8.34 -0.14 -10.15
C GLU A 47 7.61 0.33 -11.41
N GLY A 48 6.38 -0.17 -11.64
CA GLY A 48 5.57 0.21 -12.79
C GLY A 48 5.25 1.70 -12.82
N VAL A 49 4.86 2.28 -11.67
CA VAL A 49 4.59 3.73 -11.56
C VAL A 49 5.88 4.53 -11.76
N GLN A 50 7.01 4.06 -11.23
CA GLN A 50 8.31 4.71 -11.37
C GLN A 50 8.77 4.71 -12.83
N ALA A 51 8.74 3.55 -13.48
CA ALA A 51 9.14 3.38 -14.87
C ALA A 51 8.28 4.21 -15.83
N ALA A 52 6.99 4.37 -15.53
CA ALA A 52 6.08 5.19 -16.31
C ALA A 52 6.23 6.71 -16.06
N GLY A 53 7.00 7.13 -15.04
CA GLY A 53 7.18 8.54 -14.68
C GLY A 53 5.88 9.23 -14.26
N LEU A 54 4.91 8.47 -13.74
CA LEU A 54 3.55 8.95 -13.44
C LEU A 54 3.40 9.58 -12.05
N ALA A 55 4.44 9.51 -11.22
CA ALA A 55 4.46 10.03 -9.87
C ALA A 55 5.76 10.79 -9.61
N SER A 56 5.66 11.92 -8.91
CA SER A 56 6.80 12.70 -8.43
C SER A 56 7.45 12.04 -7.21
N GLN A 57 6.68 11.30 -6.41
CA GLN A 57 7.16 10.54 -5.27
C GLN A 57 6.41 9.20 -5.18
N ILE A 58 7.14 8.13 -4.88
CA ILE A 58 6.61 6.78 -4.69
C ILE A 58 7.24 6.24 -3.42
N VAL A 59 6.42 5.73 -2.51
CA VAL A 59 6.86 5.11 -1.26
C VAL A 59 6.10 3.82 -1.03
N VAL A 60 6.78 2.72 -0.71
CA VAL A 60 6.14 1.50 -0.22
C VAL A 60 6.46 1.31 1.25
N VAL A 61 5.42 1.12 2.04
CA VAL A 61 5.50 0.96 3.50
C VAL A 61 4.97 -0.41 3.90
N ARG A 62 5.70 -1.13 4.75
CA ARG A 62 5.16 -2.31 5.45
C ARG A 62 4.25 -1.86 6.59
N LEU A 63 3.02 -2.34 6.62
CA LEU A 63 2.00 -1.88 7.55
C LEU A 63 2.22 -2.37 8.99
N GLU A 64 2.90 -3.50 9.18
CA GLU A 64 3.17 -4.08 10.50
C GLU A 64 4.04 -3.17 11.38
N ASP A 65 5.07 -2.55 10.79
CA ASP A 65 6.09 -1.80 11.51
C ASP A 65 6.35 -0.39 10.96
N GLY A 66 5.71 -0.03 9.84
CA GLY A 66 5.85 1.28 9.21
C GLY A 66 7.16 1.49 8.46
N ILE A 67 7.95 0.43 8.25
CA ILE A 67 9.23 0.54 7.54
C ILE A 67 9.00 0.87 6.07
N VAL A 68 9.79 1.82 5.55
CA VAL A 68 9.88 2.11 4.13
C VAL A 68 10.76 1.05 3.46
N LEU A 69 10.16 0.32 2.52
CA LEU A 69 10.82 -0.75 1.77
C LEU A 69 11.27 -0.28 0.38
N PHE A 70 10.66 0.80 -0.11
CA PHE A 70 10.93 1.36 -1.43
C PHE A 70 10.67 2.86 -1.40
N GLU A 71 11.63 3.64 -1.89
CA GLU A 71 11.48 5.05 -2.25
C GLU A 71 12.51 5.45 -3.33
N GLN A 72 12.44 6.67 -3.85
CA GLN A 72 13.40 7.13 -4.84
C GLN A 72 14.83 7.12 -4.27
N GLY A 73 15.70 6.29 -4.87
CA GLY A 73 17.09 6.15 -4.47
C GLY A 73 17.33 5.12 -3.36
N MET A 74 16.29 4.43 -2.88
CA MET A 74 16.43 3.37 -1.88
C MET A 74 15.38 2.27 -2.12
N THR A 75 15.85 1.05 -2.31
CA THR A 75 14.99 -0.13 -2.42
C THR A 75 15.59 -1.23 -1.57
N VAL A 76 14.80 -1.75 -0.63
CA VAL A 76 15.12 -2.98 0.11
C VAL A 76 14.92 -4.16 -0.84
N PRO A 77 15.82 -5.17 -0.87
CA PRO A 77 15.60 -6.38 -1.67
C PRO A 77 14.29 -7.08 -1.32
N LEU A 78 13.55 -7.55 -2.32
CA LEU A 78 12.21 -8.11 -2.16
C LEU A 78 12.16 -9.29 -1.18
N GLU A 79 13.26 -10.03 -1.04
CA GLU A 79 13.39 -11.15 -0.12
C GLU A 79 13.33 -10.72 1.36
N ALA A 80 13.49 -9.43 1.65
CA ALA A 80 13.49 -8.84 3.00
C ALA A 80 12.22 -8.03 3.32
N TRP A 81 11.21 -8.08 2.44
CA TRP A 81 9.93 -7.36 2.60
C TRP A 81 9.00 -8.05 3.62
#